data_AF-A0A4Q0IIW2-F1
#
_entry.id   AF-A0A4Q0IIW2-F1
#
_cell.length_a   1.000
_cell.length_b   1.000
_cell.length_c   1.000
_cell.angle_alpha   90.00
_cell.angle_beta   90.00
_cell.angle_gamma   90.00
#
_symmetry.space_group_name_H-M   'P 1'
#
loop_
_entity.id
_entity.type
_entity.pdbx_description
1 polymer ?
#
loop_
_entity_poly.entity_id
_entity_poly.type
_entity_poly.pdbx_seq_one_letter_code
_entity_poly.pdbx_strand_id
1 'polypeptide(L)'
;FFVESPIILLAAIIWFLRIYKDGEYCTFPHAIEFLCRPYEDIFPILTSYPELENYLSPFMDAWLGGAQEQLQGQIASAKIPLTRMISPQLYWVMSASEFSLDINNPERPKILCVGNNPDRQNIYGAALGLYNSRIVKLINKKNRLKSAVIIDELPTIYFKGLDNLIATARSNKVAVCLGFQDFSQLKRDYGDKEAAVVMNTVGNIFSGQVVGETAKTLSERFGKVLQKRQSISVNRQDVSHSFNTQMDSLIPPSKISTLTQGMFVGAVSDNFDERIEQKIFHAEIVVDNDKVKAETARYADIPVINPFIDKATGECVMQRTIQDNYDGIKRQVKKIVFDEIKRIAADPLLKHLLKRR
;
A
#
# COMPACT_ATOMS: atom_id res chain seq x y z
N PHE A 1 -1.06 2.27 23.98
CA PHE A 1 -0.81 1.09 24.83
C PHE A 1 -1.22 -0.25 24.19
N PHE A 2 -2.50 -0.64 24.06
CA PHE A 2 -2.89 -1.96 23.51
C PHE A 2 -2.37 -2.28 22.09
N VAL A 3 -2.20 -1.26 21.25
CA VAL A 3 -1.64 -1.40 19.88
C VAL A 3 -0.11 -1.28 19.88
N GLU A 4 0.49 -0.64 20.88
CA GLU A 4 1.93 -0.37 20.94
C GLU A 4 2.72 -1.56 21.47
N SER A 5 2.22 -2.26 22.51
CA SER A 5 2.92 -3.43 23.05
C SER A 5 3.21 -4.50 21.97
N PRO A 6 2.26 -4.88 21.12
CA PRO A 6 2.54 -5.89 20.10
C PRO A 6 3.53 -5.41 19.01
N ILE A 7 3.53 -4.10 18.72
CA ILE A 7 4.50 -3.49 17.81
C ILE A 7 5.90 -3.57 18.40
N ILE A 8 6.05 -3.26 19.69
CA ILE A 8 7.34 -3.31 20.41
C ILE A 8 7.87 -4.75 20.43
N LEU A 9 7.02 -5.74 20.75
CA LEU A 9 7.43 -7.14 20.75
C LEU A 9 7.87 -7.61 19.35
N LEU A 10 7.11 -7.28 18.31
CA LEU A 10 7.49 -7.61 16.94
C LEU A 10 8.79 -6.92 16.54
N ALA A 11 8.99 -5.66 16.93
CA ALA A 11 10.23 -4.93 16.68
C ALA A 11 11.44 -5.59 17.40
N ALA A 12 11.27 -6.03 18.64
CA ALA A 12 12.29 -6.77 19.38
C ALA A 12 12.65 -8.09 18.70
N ILE A 13 11.65 -8.84 18.18
CA ILE A 13 11.88 -10.07 17.41
C ILE A 13 12.64 -9.79 16.12
N ILE A 14 12.25 -8.75 15.37
CA ILE A 14 12.94 -8.36 14.13
C ILE A 14 14.39 -7.98 14.44
N TRP A 15 14.62 -7.23 15.51
CA TRP A 15 15.96 -6.81 15.92
C TRP A 15 16.83 -8.00 16.38
N PHE A 16 16.25 -8.92 17.15
CA PHE A 16 16.89 -10.20 17.48
C PHE A 16 17.32 -10.96 16.23
N LEU A 17 16.40 -11.18 15.29
CA LEU A 17 16.70 -11.90 14.05
C LEU A 17 17.75 -11.18 13.19
N ARG A 18 17.84 -9.84 13.27
CA ARG A 18 18.86 -9.03 12.59
C ARG A 18 20.25 -9.24 13.18
N ILE A 19 20.38 -9.37 14.50
CA ILE A 19 21.65 -9.62 15.19
C ILE A 19 22.05 -11.10 15.06
N TYR A 20 21.08 -12.00 15.19
CA TYR A 20 21.30 -13.44 15.14
C TYR A 20 21.86 -13.85 13.78
N LYS A 21 23.08 -14.40 13.79
CA LYS A 21 23.86 -14.78 12.59
C LYS A 21 23.87 -13.69 11.50
N ASP A 22 24.07 -12.44 11.91
CA ASP A 22 24.12 -11.26 11.01
C ASP A 22 22.90 -11.15 10.08
N GLY A 23 21.71 -11.58 10.54
CA GLY A 23 20.47 -11.38 9.80
C GLY A 23 20.15 -12.45 8.77
N GLU A 24 20.85 -13.60 8.78
CA GLU A 24 20.56 -14.74 7.89
C GLU A 24 19.06 -15.13 7.91
N TYR A 25 18.42 -15.05 9.07
CA TYR A 25 17.01 -15.37 9.28
C TYR A 25 16.13 -14.14 9.53
N CYS A 26 16.61 -12.94 9.22
CA CYS A 26 15.85 -11.70 9.38
C CYS A 26 14.84 -11.51 8.24
N THR A 27 13.90 -12.44 8.11
CA THR A 27 12.83 -12.39 7.11
C THR A 27 11.45 -12.36 7.77
N PHE A 28 10.46 -11.89 7.02
CA PHE A 28 9.10 -11.77 7.52
C PHE A 28 8.49 -13.11 7.98
N PRO A 29 8.63 -14.22 7.23
CA PRO A 29 8.23 -15.55 7.69
C PRO A 29 8.88 -15.98 9.01
N HIS A 30 10.19 -15.78 9.17
CA HIS A 30 10.91 -16.15 10.40
C HIS A 30 10.40 -15.35 11.60
N ALA A 31 10.12 -14.05 11.42
CA ALA A 31 9.57 -13.21 12.49
C ALA A 31 8.19 -13.69 12.95
N ILE A 32 7.31 -14.07 12.01
CA ILE A 32 5.98 -14.60 12.36
C ILE A 32 6.08 -15.97 13.05
N GLU A 33 6.88 -16.89 12.50
CA GLU A 33 7.05 -18.22 13.09
C GLU A 33 7.68 -18.13 14.48
N PHE A 34 8.65 -17.22 14.68
CA PHE A 34 9.28 -16.99 15.99
C PHE A 34 8.27 -16.40 16.99
N LEU A 35 7.47 -15.41 16.60
CA LEU A 35 6.38 -14.85 17.42
C LEU A 35 5.34 -15.92 17.81
N CYS A 36 5.18 -16.96 16.99
CA CYS A 36 4.23 -18.03 17.26
C CYS A 36 4.72 -19.05 18.30
N ARG A 37 6.00 -19.04 18.64
CA ARG A 37 6.59 -19.94 19.65
C ARG A 37 6.06 -19.67 21.06
N PRO A 38 6.15 -20.64 21.98
CA PRO A 38 5.77 -20.46 23.38
C PRO A 38 6.52 -19.29 24.02
N TYR A 39 5.85 -18.49 24.84
CA TYR A 39 6.47 -17.32 25.46
C TYR A 39 7.59 -17.68 26.45
N GLU A 40 7.48 -18.87 27.05
CA GLU A 40 8.53 -19.48 27.86
C GLU A 40 9.83 -19.73 27.09
N ASP A 41 9.76 -19.90 25.77
CA ASP A 41 10.93 -20.03 24.91
C ASP A 41 11.44 -18.65 24.47
N ILE A 42 10.55 -17.76 24.01
CA ILE A 42 10.98 -16.50 23.36
C ILE A 42 11.51 -15.47 24.35
N PHE A 43 10.91 -15.31 25.53
CA PHE A 43 11.31 -14.24 26.45
C PHE A 43 12.73 -14.42 26.96
N PRO A 44 13.16 -15.63 27.43
CA PRO A 44 14.55 -15.85 27.81
C PRO A 44 15.54 -15.59 26.67
N ILE A 45 15.15 -15.92 25.43
CA ILE A 45 15.98 -15.65 24.26
C ILE A 45 16.13 -14.14 24.07
N LEU A 46 15.02 -13.41 23.99
CA LEU A 46 15.05 -11.98 23.72
C LEU A 46 15.75 -11.19 24.86
N THR A 47 15.56 -11.56 26.13
CA THR A 47 16.23 -10.89 27.26
C THR A 47 17.70 -11.23 27.42
N SER A 48 18.17 -12.28 26.77
CA SER A 48 19.60 -12.61 26.78
C SER A 48 20.47 -11.67 25.93
N TYR A 49 19.85 -10.78 25.15
CA TYR A 49 20.53 -9.76 24.34
C TYR A 49 20.40 -8.39 24.99
N PRO A 50 21.51 -7.76 25.42
CA PRO A 50 21.49 -6.45 26.07
C PRO A 50 20.82 -5.35 25.22
N GLU A 51 20.94 -5.41 23.90
CA GLU A 51 20.34 -4.44 22.97
C GLU A 51 18.80 -4.43 23.01
N LEU A 52 18.20 -5.50 23.54
CA LEU A 52 16.74 -5.67 23.60
C LEU A 52 16.15 -5.29 24.97
N GLU A 53 16.97 -5.03 25.97
CA GLU A 53 16.54 -4.82 27.36
C GLU A 53 15.46 -3.73 27.48
N ASN A 54 15.69 -2.57 26.86
CA ASN A 54 14.76 -1.44 26.87
C ASN A 54 13.41 -1.74 26.19
N TYR A 55 13.41 -2.61 25.17
CA TYR A 55 12.18 -3.00 24.48
C TYR A 55 11.36 -3.99 25.32
N LEU A 56 12.04 -4.80 26.13
CA LEU A 56 11.42 -5.93 26.84
C LEU A 56 11.05 -5.63 28.28
N SER A 57 11.62 -4.60 28.91
CA SER A 57 11.35 -4.24 30.31
C SER A 57 9.85 -4.25 30.66
N PRO A 58 8.94 -3.60 29.88
CA PRO A 58 7.50 -3.63 30.18
C PRO A 58 6.86 -5.03 30.12
N PHE A 59 7.39 -5.91 29.26
CA PHE A 59 6.90 -7.29 29.12
C PHE A 59 7.43 -8.17 30.24
N MET A 60 8.67 -7.94 30.67
CA MET A 60 9.30 -8.67 31.77
C MET A 60 8.66 -8.33 33.11
N ASP A 61 8.34 -7.07 33.36
CA ASP A 61 7.60 -6.66 34.56
C ASP A 61 6.24 -7.36 34.65
N ALA A 62 5.50 -7.42 33.54
CA ALA A 62 4.23 -8.14 33.47
C ALA A 62 4.40 -9.67 33.61
N TRP A 63 5.45 -10.24 33.03
CA TRP A 63 5.73 -11.67 33.06
C TRP A 63 6.17 -12.15 34.45
N LEU A 64 7.00 -11.36 35.15
CA LEU A 64 7.49 -11.64 36.50
C LEU A 64 6.44 -11.29 37.56
N GLY A 65 5.65 -10.23 37.35
CA GLY A 65 4.59 -9.78 38.24
C GLY A 65 3.31 -10.62 38.21
N GLY A 66 3.28 -11.75 37.49
CA GLY A 66 2.14 -12.66 37.44
C GLY A 66 0.99 -12.22 36.55
N ALA A 67 1.14 -11.14 35.77
CA ALA A 67 0.12 -10.61 34.86
C ALA A 67 0.14 -11.30 33.48
N GLN A 68 0.34 -12.62 33.45
CA GLN A 68 0.49 -13.39 32.20
C GLN A 68 -0.76 -13.34 31.31
N GLU A 69 -1.97 -13.35 31.90
CA GLU A 69 -3.23 -13.26 31.14
C GLU A 69 -3.39 -11.92 30.41
N GLN A 70 -3.00 -10.81 31.06
CA GLN A 70 -3.05 -9.49 30.44
C GLN A 70 -2.03 -9.36 29.31
N LEU A 71 -0.83 -9.93 29.50
CA LEU A 71 0.20 -10.00 28.48
C LEU A 71 -0.25 -10.84 27.27
N GLN A 72 -0.88 -12.00 27.52
CA GLN A 72 -1.48 -12.85 26.49
C GLN A 72 -2.53 -12.07 25.69
N GLY A 73 -3.44 -11.37 26.37
CA GLY A 73 -4.47 -10.55 25.72
C GLY A 73 -3.88 -9.45 24.83
N GLN A 74 -2.83 -8.76 25.28
CA GLN A 74 -2.14 -7.74 24.48
C GLN A 74 -1.46 -8.37 23.25
N ILE A 75 -0.66 -9.42 23.43
CA ILE A 75 0.08 -10.03 22.31
C ILE A 75 -0.86 -10.71 21.31
N ALA A 76 -1.95 -11.32 21.77
CA ALA A 76 -2.95 -11.95 20.91
C ALA A 76 -3.52 -10.98 19.86
N SER A 77 -3.63 -9.69 20.21
CA SER A 77 -4.13 -8.66 19.30
C SER A 77 -3.29 -8.48 18.02
N ALA A 78 -1.97 -8.73 18.06
CA ALA A 78 -1.14 -8.79 16.85
C ALA A 78 -0.92 -10.20 16.32
N LYS A 79 -0.83 -11.20 17.21
CA LYS A 79 -0.61 -12.59 16.79
C LYS A 79 -1.71 -13.07 15.86
N ILE A 80 -2.98 -12.76 16.15
CA ILE A 80 -4.13 -13.21 15.35
C ILE A 80 -4.10 -12.64 13.91
N PRO A 81 -3.94 -11.32 13.68
CA PRO A 81 -3.77 -10.81 12.33
C PRO A 81 -2.54 -11.37 11.61
N LEU A 82 -1.41 -11.53 12.31
CA LEU A 82 -0.17 -12.04 11.71
C LEU A 82 -0.27 -13.52 11.31
N THR A 83 -0.96 -14.35 12.11
CA THR A 83 -1.13 -15.77 11.78
C THR A 83 -2.02 -16.00 10.55
N ARG A 84 -2.96 -15.08 10.26
CA ARG A 84 -3.77 -15.13 9.03
C ARG A 84 -2.95 -14.97 7.75
N MET A 85 -1.74 -14.44 7.84
CA MET A 85 -0.82 -14.30 6.72
C MET A 85 0.04 -15.55 6.48
N ILE A 86 0.01 -16.53 7.39
CA ILE A 86 0.80 -17.76 7.26
C ILE A 86 0.23 -18.58 6.10
N SER A 87 0.96 -18.61 4.99
CA SER A 87 0.67 -19.48 3.85
C SER A 87 1.97 -19.83 3.13
N PRO A 88 2.05 -21.02 2.50
CA PRO A 88 3.22 -21.40 1.72
C PRO A 88 3.56 -20.37 0.63
N GLN A 89 2.55 -19.82 -0.06
CA GLN A 89 2.74 -18.86 -1.14
C GLN A 89 3.31 -17.53 -0.63
N LEU A 90 2.80 -17.00 0.48
CA LEU A 90 3.32 -15.73 1.01
C LEU A 90 4.73 -15.92 1.58
N TYR A 91 4.99 -17.08 2.22
CA TYR A 91 6.31 -17.38 2.75
C TYR A 91 7.35 -17.50 1.64
N TRP A 92 6.99 -18.07 0.49
CA TRP A 92 7.85 -18.11 -0.69
C TRP A 92 8.22 -16.71 -1.18
N VAL A 93 7.25 -15.80 -1.28
CA VAL A 93 7.48 -14.43 -1.78
C VAL A 93 8.27 -13.57 -0.79
N MET A 94 8.15 -13.82 0.52
CA MET A 94 8.71 -12.96 1.56
C MET A 94 9.91 -13.55 2.30
N SER A 95 10.44 -14.70 1.88
CA SER A 95 11.60 -15.35 2.51
C SER A 95 12.95 -14.98 1.90
N ALA A 96 12.98 -14.29 0.77
CA ALA A 96 14.22 -13.92 0.07
C ALA A 96 14.36 -12.40 -0.15
N SER A 97 15.61 -11.95 -0.30
CA SER A 97 15.95 -10.56 -0.60
C SER A 97 16.66 -10.46 -1.95
N GLU A 98 15.92 -10.67 -3.03
CA GLU A 98 16.49 -10.76 -4.40
C GLU A 98 16.70 -9.39 -5.06
N PHE A 99 15.94 -8.38 -4.64
CA PHE A 99 15.99 -7.04 -5.21
C PHE A 99 15.73 -5.95 -4.18
N SER A 100 16.22 -4.75 -4.48
CA SER A 100 15.99 -3.54 -3.69
C SER A 100 14.77 -2.78 -4.21
N LEU A 101 14.00 -2.18 -3.29
CA LEU A 101 12.80 -1.38 -3.59
C LEU A 101 13.12 0.07 -4.00
N ASP A 102 14.37 0.38 -4.31
CA ASP A 102 14.84 1.70 -4.76
C ASP A 102 14.59 1.90 -6.26
N ILE A 103 13.30 1.89 -6.64
CA ILE A 103 12.88 1.87 -8.04
C ILE A 103 13.40 3.07 -8.88
N ASN A 104 13.63 4.22 -8.23
CA ASN A 104 14.10 5.45 -8.88
C ASN A 104 15.61 5.72 -8.68
N ASN A 105 16.40 4.67 -8.39
CA ASN A 105 17.85 4.78 -8.31
C ASN A 105 18.46 5.12 -9.70
N PRO A 106 19.27 6.19 -9.82
CA PRO A 106 19.94 6.55 -11.07
C PRO A 106 20.82 5.46 -11.69
N GLU A 107 21.48 4.65 -10.87
CA GLU A 107 22.41 3.62 -11.35
C GLU A 107 21.69 2.34 -11.80
N ARG A 108 20.59 2.01 -11.13
CA ARG A 108 19.83 0.78 -11.38
C ARG A 108 18.33 1.04 -11.24
N PRO A 109 17.73 1.76 -12.21
CA PRO A 109 16.29 2.02 -12.21
C PRO A 109 15.52 0.72 -12.38
N LYS A 110 14.32 0.65 -11.79
CA LYS A 110 13.48 -0.55 -11.82
C LYS A 110 12.03 -0.16 -12.04
N ILE A 111 11.29 -1.04 -12.71
CA ILE A 111 9.83 -0.98 -12.76
C ILE A 111 9.31 -2.03 -11.78
N LEU A 112 8.41 -1.61 -10.89
CA LEU A 112 7.73 -2.51 -9.98
C LEU A 112 6.25 -2.55 -10.35
N CYS A 113 5.79 -3.72 -10.76
CA CYS A 113 4.37 -3.99 -10.97
C CYS A 113 3.86 -4.85 -9.80
N VAL A 114 2.75 -4.43 -9.19
CA VAL A 114 2.14 -5.13 -8.06
C VAL A 114 0.70 -5.46 -8.45
N GLY A 115 0.40 -6.76 -8.55
CA GLY A 115 -0.96 -7.25 -8.71
C GLY A 115 -1.53 -7.69 -7.38
N ASN A 116 -2.80 -7.37 -7.13
CA ASN A 116 -3.56 -7.93 -6.02
C ASN A 116 -4.68 -8.84 -6.55
N ASN A 117 -5.07 -9.83 -5.75
CA ASN A 117 -6.26 -10.63 -6.02
C ASN A 117 -7.41 -10.13 -5.12
N PRO A 118 -8.51 -9.59 -5.69
CA PRO A 118 -9.65 -9.10 -4.92
C PRO A 118 -10.20 -10.11 -3.91
N ASP A 119 -10.25 -11.40 -4.26
CA ASP A 119 -10.77 -12.47 -3.39
C ASP A 119 -9.91 -12.72 -2.15
N ARG A 120 -8.65 -12.27 -2.18
CA ARG A 120 -7.64 -12.50 -1.14
C ARG A 120 -7.05 -11.22 -0.58
N GLN A 121 -7.75 -10.10 -0.76
CA GLN A 121 -7.29 -8.77 -0.32
C GLN A 121 -6.93 -8.74 1.18
N ASN A 122 -7.70 -9.41 2.04
CA ASN A 122 -7.41 -9.47 3.48
C ASN A 122 -6.12 -10.23 3.82
N ILE A 123 -5.73 -11.21 3.00
CA ILE A 123 -4.53 -12.02 3.23
C ILE A 123 -3.30 -11.28 2.72
N TYR A 124 -3.38 -10.67 1.53
CA TYR A 124 -2.26 -10.02 0.87
C TYR A 124 -2.08 -8.54 1.26
N GLY A 125 -3.14 -7.88 1.74
CA GLY A 125 -3.15 -6.45 2.01
C GLY A 125 -2.06 -6.00 2.98
N ALA A 126 -1.75 -6.80 4.01
CA ALA A 126 -0.69 -6.46 4.97
C ALA A 126 0.72 -6.59 4.37
N ALA A 127 0.98 -7.61 3.55
CA ALA A 127 2.26 -7.76 2.84
C ALA A 127 2.45 -6.64 1.79
N LEU A 128 1.42 -6.35 0.99
CA LEU A 128 1.43 -5.26 0.03
C LEU A 128 1.59 -3.90 0.72
N GLY A 129 0.91 -3.70 1.86
CA GLY A 129 1.05 -2.51 2.69
C GLY A 129 2.49 -2.30 3.19
N LEU A 130 3.20 -3.38 3.56
CA LEU A 130 4.61 -3.30 3.94
C LEU A 130 5.48 -2.79 2.79
N TYR A 131 5.35 -3.40 1.60
CA TYR A 131 6.08 -2.96 0.40
C TYR A 131 5.78 -1.49 0.08
N ASN A 132 4.50 -1.11 0.03
CA ASN A 132 4.08 0.25 -0.28
C ASN A 132 4.64 1.26 0.71
N SER A 133 4.51 1.01 2.01
CA SER A 133 5.03 1.92 3.04
C SER A 133 6.53 2.15 2.92
N ARG A 134 7.27 1.13 2.43
CA ARG A 134 8.72 1.23 2.20
C ARG A 134 9.03 1.98 0.91
N ILE A 135 8.34 1.67 -0.18
CA ILE A 135 8.51 2.30 -1.49
C ILE A 135 8.30 3.81 -1.38
N VAL A 136 7.22 4.26 -0.72
CA VAL A 136 6.91 5.68 -0.50
C VAL A 136 8.10 6.43 0.10
N LYS A 137 8.72 5.87 1.13
CA LYS A 137 9.89 6.48 1.80
C LYS A 137 11.15 6.46 0.93
N LEU A 138 11.29 5.46 0.06
CA LEU A 138 12.48 5.32 -0.79
C LEU A 138 12.44 6.23 -2.00
N ILE A 139 11.28 6.35 -2.66
CA ILE A 139 11.12 7.19 -3.85
C ILE A 139 11.10 8.67 -3.51
N ASN A 140 10.61 9.04 -2.32
CA ASN A 140 10.47 10.42 -1.88
C ASN A 140 11.78 10.99 -1.33
N LYS A 141 12.83 11.02 -2.18
CA LYS A 141 14.17 11.52 -1.86
C LYS A 141 14.70 12.43 -2.95
N LYS A 142 15.51 13.41 -2.56
CA LYS A 142 16.24 14.29 -3.50
C LYS A 142 17.27 13.49 -4.31
N ASN A 143 17.66 14.02 -5.48
CA ASN A 143 18.68 13.45 -6.37
C ASN A 143 18.36 12.04 -6.87
N ARG A 144 17.07 11.71 -7.03
CA ARG A 144 16.60 10.48 -7.67
C ARG A 144 16.03 10.77 -9.05
N LEU A 145 15.85 9.73 -9.85
CA LEU A 145 15.20 9.84 -11.16
C LEU A 145 13.72 10.22 -10.99
N LYS A 146 13.16 10.83 -12.04
CA LYS A 146 11.71 11.04 -12.14
C LYS A 146 11.02 9.68 -12.06
N SER A 147 9.99 9.57 -11.25
CA SER A 147 9.26 8.31 -11.07
C SER A 147 7.76 8.55 -10.97
N ALA A 148 6.97 7.54 -11.31
CA ALA A 148 5.52 7.57 -11.18
C ALA A 148 5.04 6.45 -10.26
N VAL A 149 4.07 6.78 -9.41
CA VAL A 149 3.25 5.82 -8.66
C VAL A 149 1.88 5.85 -9.30
N ILE A 150 1.51 4.76 -9.96
CA ILE A 150 0.24 4.61 -10.65
C ILE A 150 -0.55 3.54 -9.92
N ILE A 151 -1.75 3.91 -9.45
CA ILE A 151 -2.65 3.02 -8.73
C ILE A 151 -3.97 3.03 -9.49
N ASP A 152 -4.33 1.89 -10.09
CA ASP A 152 -5.53 1.76 -10.92
C ASP A 152 -6.83 1.83 -10.09
N GLU A 153 -6.86 1.16 -8.94
CA GLU A 153 -7.98 1.19 -8.00
C GLU A 153 -7.48 1.34 -6.56
N LEU A 154 -7.47 2.57 -6.06
CA LEU A 154 -6.92 2.91 -4.75
C LEU A 154 -7.58 2.15 -3.56
N PRO A 155 -8.90 1.96 -3.50
CA PRO A 155 -9.59 1.05 -2.57
C PRO A 155 -9.03 -0.39 -2.48
N THR A 156 -8.44 -0.93 -3.54
CA THR A 156 -7.98 -2.33 -3.54
C THR A 156 -6.73 -2.55 -2.68
N ILE A 157 -6.00 -1.48 -2.36
CA ILE A 157 -4.73 -1.54 -1.63
C ILE A 157 -4.64 -0.36 -0.66
N TYR A 158 -4.54 -0.65 0.63
CA TYR A 158 -4.31 0.40 1.63
C TYR A 158 -2.88 0.96 1.52
N PHE A 159 -2.78 2.27 1.26
CA PHE A 159 -1.53 2.95 0.99
C PHE A 159 -1.19 3.95 2.10
N LYS A 160 -0.59 3.46 3.19
CA LYS A 160 -0.22 4.29 4.35
C LYS A 160 0.77 5.40 3.97
N GLY A 161 0.45 6.64 4.32
CA GLY A 161 1.29 7.81 4.05
C GLY A 161 1.14 8.41 2.65
N LEU A 162 0.03 8.09 1.97
CA LEU A 162 -0.32 8.66 0.67
C LEU A 162 -0.44 10.19 0.72
N ASP A 163 -1.03 10.72 1.79
CA ASP A 163 -1.18 12.15 2.07
C ASP A 163 0.17 12.89 2.03
N ASN A 164 1.18 12.35 2.73
CA ASN A 164 2.52 12.92 2.74
C ASN A 164 3.21 12.77 1.39
N LEU A 165 3.01 11.64 0.71
CA LEU A 165 3.53 11.44 -0.64
C LEU A 165 2.97 12.52 -1.57
N ILE A 166 1.65 12.73 -1.63
CA ILE A 166 1.03 13.74 -2.50
C ILE A 166 1.57 15.15 -2.17
N ALA A 167 1.71 15.48 -0.89
CA ALA A 167 2.17 16.80 -0.47
C ALA A 167 3.64 17.10 -0.85
N THR A 168 4.52 16.10 -0.81
CA THR A 168 5.98 16.31 -0.95
C THR A 168 6.57 15.79 -2.27
N ALA A 169 5.85 14.90 -2.97
CA ALA A 169 6.28 14.23 -4.20
C ALA A 169 6.73 15.19 -5.30
N ARG A 170 6.08 16.35 -5.43
CA ARG A 170 6.43 17.37 -6.45
C ARG A 170 7.89 17.79 -6.36
N SER A 171 8.38 18.07 -5.15
CA SER A 171 9.76 18.50 -4.92
C SER A 171 10.80 17.42 -5.26
N ASN A 172 10.39 16.15 -5.18
CA ASN A 172 11.22 14.99 -5.48
C ASN A 172 10.94 14.41 -6.88
N LYS A 173 10.20 15.13 -7.73
CA LYS A 173 9.86 14.73 -9.11
C LYS A 173 9.16 13.38 -9.19
N VAL A 174 8.31 13.08 -8.21
CA VAL A 174 7.45 11.90 -8.19
C VAL A 174 6.06 12.29 -8.65
N ALA A 175 5.54 11.64 -9.68
CA ALA A 175 4.15 11.77 -10.12
C ALA A 175 3.30 10.72 -9.41
N VAL A 176 2.11 11.11 -8.94
CA VAL A 176 1.14 10.19 -8.32
C VAL A 176 -0.13 10.23 -9.16
N CYS A 177 -0.54 9.08 -9.68
CA CYS A 177 -1.77 8.90 -10.46
C CYS A 177 -2.66 7.89 -9.73
N LEU A 178 -3.88 8.33 -9.39
CA LEU A 178 -4.81 7.57 -8.56
C LEU A 178 -6.11 7.38 -9.34
N GLY A 179 -6.48 6.13 -9.57
CA GLY A 179 -7.82 5.73 -10.02
C GLY A 179 -8.66 5.25 -8.84
N PHE A 180 -9.93 5.64 -8.86
CA PHE A 180 -10.98 5.17 -7.96
C PHE A 180 -12.34 5.51 -8.57
N GLN A 181 -13.38 4.78 -8.19
CA GLN A 181 -14.70 4.92 -8.80
C GLN A 181 -15.48 6.12 -8.28
N ASP A 182 -15.41 6.38 -6.97
CA ASP A 182 -16.22 7.40 -6.32
C ASP A 182 -15.55 7.97 -5.06
N PHE A 183 -15.78 9.25 -4.76
CA PHE A 183 -15.24 9.88 -3.55
C PHE A 183 -15.77 9.26 -2.26
N SER A 184 -16.96 8.64 -2.27
CA SER A 184 -17.50 7.95 -1.10
C SER A 184 -16.72 6.67 -0.76
N GLN A 185 -16.20 5.97 -1.77
CA GLN A 185 -15.32 4.81 -1.56
C GLN A 185 -14.00 5.27 -0.92
N LEU A 186 -13.43 6.37 -1.43
CA LEU A 186 -12.22 6.96 -0.87
C LEU A 186 -12.41 7.36 0.61
N LYS A 187 -13.51 8.06 0.96
CA LYS A 187 -13.83 8.42 2.35
C LYS A 187 -14.01 7.21 3.25
N ARG A 188 -14.60 6.12 2.75
CA ARG A 188 -14.80 4.88 3.51
C ARG A 188 -13.49 4.20 3.89
N ASP A 189 -12.56 4.12 2.93
CA ASP A 189 -11.35 3.30 3.09
C ASP A 189 -10.18 4.08 3.73
N TYR A 190 -10.11 5.38 3.51
CA TYR A 190 -9.05 6.27 4.03
C TYR A 190 -9.54 7.23 5.13
N GLY A 191 -10.84 7.32 5.36
CA GLY A 191 -11.42 8.30 6.27
C GLY A 191 -11.44 9.72 5.71
N ASP A 192 -12.21 10.60 6.34
CA ASP A 192 -12.49 11.94 5.81
C ASP A 192 -11.24 12.81 5.66
N LYS A 193 -10.29 12.70 6.59
CA LYS A 193 -9.07 13.53 6.59
C LYS A 193 -8.17 13.24 5.40
N GLU A 194 -7.86 11.97 5.17
CA GLU A 194 -6.96 11.55 4.09
C GLU A 194 -7.64 11.71 2.73
N ALA A 195 -8.94 11.40 2.65
CA ALA A 195 -9.75 11.62 1.46
C ALA A 195 -9.79 13.11 1.05
N ALA A 196 -9.93 14.03 2.01
CA ALA A 196 -9.90 15.46 1.74
C ALA A 196 -8.55 15.93 1.16
N VAL A 197 -7.43 15.36 1.61
CA VAL A 197 -6.10 15.71 1.05
C VAL A 197 -6.03 15.32 -0.42
N VAL A 198 -6.49 14.12 -0.78
CA VAL A 198 -6.54 13.66 -2.17
C VAL A 198 -7.44 14.57 -3.02
N MET A 199 -8.64 14.89 -2.54
CA MET A 199 -9.60 15.73 -3.29
C MET A 199 -9.11 17.16 -3.49
N ASN A 200 -8.45 17.74 -2.49
CA ASN A 200 -8.10 19.17 -2.48
C ASN A 200 -6.70 19.46 -3.05
N THR A 201 -5.75 18.52 -2.92
CA THR A 201 -4.34 18.78 -3.27
C THR A 201 -4.02 18.38 -4.71
N VAL A 202 -4.71 17.38 -5.25
CA VAL A 202 -4.46 16.87 -6.60
C VAL A 202 -4.97 17.87 -7.63
N GLY A 203 -4.06 18.57 -8.32
CA GLY A 203 -4.41 19.63 -9.29
C GLY A 203 -4.96 19.15 -10.63
N ASN A 204 -4.69 17.89 -11.01
CA ASN A 204 -5.19 17.29 -12.25
C ASN A 204 -6.31 16.31 -11.92
N ILE A 205 -7.49 16.50 -12.50
CA ILE A 205 -8.64 15.62 -12.30
C ILE A 205 -9.26 15.25 -13.64
N PHE A 206 -9.53 13.96 -13.79
CA PHE A 206 -10.21 13.37 -14.94
C PHE A 206 -11.35 12.54 -14.37
N SER A 207 -12.57 12.81 -14.81
CA SER A 207 -13.75 12.12 -14.31
C SER A 207 -14.62 11.71 -15.50
N GLY A 208 -14.91 10.41 -15.57
CA GLY A 208 -15.98 9.89 -16.42
C GLY A 208 -17.33 10.11 -15.75
N GLN A 209 -18.30 9.25 -16.04
CA GLN A 209 -19.62 9.32 -15.42
C GLN A 209 -19.56 9.03 -13.91
N VAL A 210 -19.97 9.99 -13.10
CA VAL A 210 -20.11 9.85 -11.64
C VAL A 210 -21.39 10.53 -11.17
N VAL A 211 -21.97 10.05 -10.06
CA VAL A 211 -23.27 10.49 -9.56
C VAL A 211 -23.17 11.04 -8.13
N GLY A 212 -24.26 11.62 -7.62
CA GLY A 212 -24.40 11.96 -6.20
C GLY A 212 -23.49 13.11 -5.74
N GLU A 213 -22.82 12.91 -4.61
CA GLU A 213 -21.95 13.93 -3.99
C GLU A 213 -20.75 14.26 -4.88
N THR A 214 -20.10 13.24 -5.47
CA THR A 214 -18.94 13.40 -6.34
C THR A 214 -19.21 14.34 -7.51
N ALA A 215 -20.34 14.17 -8.20
CA ALA A 215 -20.73 15.05 -9.30
C ALA A 215 -20.93 16.50 -8.85
N LYS A 216 -21.46 16.73 -7.65
CA LYS A 216 -21.64 18.08 -7.08
C LYS A 216 -20.29 18.71 -6.76
N THR A 217 -19.41 17.98 -6.06
CA THR A 217 -18.07 18.45 -5.72
C THR A 217 -17.26 18.80 -6.96
N LEU A 218 -17.33 17.97 -8.01
CA LEU A 218 -16.68 18.25 -9.29
C LEU A 218 -17.24 19.50 -9.97
N SER A 219 -18.57 19.63 -10.03
CA SER A 219 -19.23 20.80 -10.61
C SER A 219 -18.86 22.10 -9.90
N GLU A 220 -18.84 22.09 -8.57
CA GLU A 220 -18.37 23.21 -7.74
C GLU A 220 -16.91 23.53 -8.01
N ARG A 221 -16.06 22.51 -8.17
CA ARG A 221 -14.64 22.65 -8.47
C ARG A 221 -14.38 23.26 -9.85
N PHE A 222 -15.20 22.95 -10.85
CA PHE A 222 -15.12 23.56 -12.17
C PHE A 222 -15.61 25.01 -12.20
N GLY A 223 -16.32 25.43 -11.15
CA GLY A 223 -16.78 26.80 -10.98
C GLY A 223 -18.04 27.15 -11.79
N LYS A 224 -18.34 28.45 -11.80
CA LYS A 224 -19.53 29.01 -12.43
C LYS A 224 -19.14 30.01 -13.51
N VAL A 225 -19.96 30.11 -14.54
CA VAL A 225 -19.80 31.05 -15.65
C VAL A 225 -21.05 31.92 -15.77
N LEU A 226 -20.87 33.18 -16.15
CA LEU A 226 -21.98 34.09 -16.39
C LEU A 226 -22.71 33.67 -17.66
N GLN A 227 -23.94 33.20 -17.51
CA GLN A 227 -24.81 32.80 -18.61
C GLN A 227 -25.83 33.90 -18.89
N LYS A 228 -25.99 34.25 -20.18
CA LYS A 228 -27.06 35.14 -20.64
C LYS A 228 -28.30 34.28 -20.92
N ARG A 229 -29.36 34.48 -20.15
CA ARG A 229 -30.68 33.88 -20.41
C ARG A 229 -31.54 34.88 -21.17
N GLN A 230 -32.04 34.46 -22.31
CA GLN A 230 -33.04 35.19 -23.08
C GLN A 230 -34.41 34.59 -22.75
N SER A 231 -35.27 35.38 -22.13
CA SER A 231 -36.67 35.04 -21.94
C SER A 231 -37.46 35.63 -23.10
N ILE A 232 -38.19 34.79 -23.83
CA ILE A 232 -39.04 35.21 -24.94
C ILE A 232 -40.48 35.06 -24.46
N SER A 233 -41.18 36.18 -24.32
CA SER A 233 -42.60 36.21 -24.00
C SER A 233 -43.38 36.52 -25.27
N VAL A 234 -44.23 35.59 -25.71
CA VAL A 234 -45.00 35.71 -26.95
C VAL A 234 -46.47 35.98 -26.60
N ASN A 235 -46.95 37.17 -26.91
CA ASN A 235 -48.37 37.53 -26.87
C ASN A 235 -48.95 37.58 -28.29
N ARG A 236 -50.29 37.55 -28.42
CA ARG A 236 -50.99 37.57 -29.72
C ARG A 236 -50.65 38.76 -30.63
N GLN A 237 -50.10 39.84 -30.08
CA GLN A 237 -49.81 41.09 -30.79
C GLN A 237 -48.31 41.44 -30.82
N ASP A 238 -47.49 40.88 -29.93
CA ASP A 238 -46.07 41.24 -29.82
C ASP A 238 -45.21 40.13 -29.20
N VAL A 239 -43.94 40.09 -29.57
CA VAL A 239 -42.90 39.24 -28.98
C VAL A 239 -41.93 40.11 -28.19
N SER A 240 -41.87 39.91 -26.87
CA SER A 240 -40.93 40.61 -26.00
C SER A 240 -39.72 39.73 -25.68
N HIS A 241 -38.52 40.26 -25.88
CA HIS A 241 -37.27 39.62 -25.49
C HIS A 241 -36.70 40.31 -24.26
N SER A 242 -36.58 39.58 -23.15
CA SER A 242 -35.90 40.04 -21.94
C SER A 242 -34.58 39.30 -21.77
N PHE A 243 -33.50 40.03 -21.51
CA PHE A 243 -32.17 39.47 -21.30
C PHE A 243 -31.79 39.62 -19.83
N ASN A 244 -31.48 38.50 -19.17
CA ASN A 244 -30.99 38.48 -17.80
C ASN A 244 -29.68 37.69 -17.73
N THR A 245 -28.76 38.11 -16.87
CA THR A 245 -27.50 37.42 -16.63
C THR A 245 -27.52 36.71 -15.29
N GLN A 246 -27.19 35.43 -15.26
CA GLN A 246 -27.09 34.65 -14.03
C GLN A 246 -25.80 33.82 -14.02
N MET A 247 -25.21 33.66 -12.83
CA MET A 247 -24.09 32.74 -12.66
C MET A 247 -24.61 31.31 -12.61
N ASP A 248 -24.29 30.52 -13.63
CA ASP A 248 -24.68 29.11 -13.71
C ASP A 248 -23.43 28.22 -13.67
N SER A 249 -23.60 26.94 -13.32
CA SER A 249 -22.46 26.01 -13.22
C SER A 249 -21.85 25.78 -14.60
N LEU A 250 -20.52 25.83 -14.71
CA LEU A 250 -19.82 25.62 -15.99
C LEU A 250 -20.14 24.23 -16.56
N ILE A 251 -20.10 23.22 -15.69
CA ILE A 251 -20.52 21.85 -15.99
C ILE A 251 -21.49 21.41 -14.89
N PRO A 252 -22.81 21.36 -15.15
CA PRO A 252 -23.79 20.97 -14.14
C PRO A 252 -23.62 19.52 -13.65
N PRO A 253 -23.96 19.18 -12.40
CA PRO A 253 -23.86 17.80 -11.88
C PRO A 253 -24.66 16.78 -12.69
N SER A 254 -25.82 17.19 -13.20
CA SER A 254 -26.66 16.36 -14.10
C SER A 254 -25.95 16.00 -15.39
N LYS A 255 -25.11 16.90 -15.93
CA LYS A 255 -24.33 16.62 -17.14
C LYS A 255 -23.21 15.62 -16.86
N ILE A 256 -22.53 15.74 -15.73
CA ILE A 256 -21.50 14.80 -15.26
C ILE A 256 -22.12 13.41 -15.03
N SER A 257 -23.32 13.37 -14.45
CA SER A 257 -24.04 12.13 -14.15
C SER A 257 -24.56 11.38 -15.38
N THR A 258 -24.56 12.02 -16.55
CA THR A 258 -25.08 11.49 -17.82
C THR A 258 -24.03 11.45 -18.93
N LEU A 259 -22.74 11.49 -18.56
CA LEU A 259 -21.64 11.34 -19.51
C LEU A 259 -21.71 9.96 -20.18
N THR A 260 -21.57 9.95 -21.50
CA THR A 260 -21.45 8.71 -22.28
C THR A 260 -20.05 8.12 -22.09
N GLN A 261 -19.91 6.81 -22.28
CA GLN A 261 -18.60 6.15 -22.28
C GLN A 261 -17.65 6.85 -23.28
N GLY A 262 -16.41 7.11 -22.84
CA GLY A 262 -15.42 7.87 -23.62
C GLY A 262 -15.47 9.39 -23.41
N MET A 263 -16.56 9.94 -22.87
CA MET A 263 -16.64 11.35 -22.49
C MET A 263 -16.12 11.58 -21.08
N PHE A 264 -15.25 12.57 -20.94
CA PHE A 264 -14.66 12.95 -19.66
C PHE A 264 -14.83 14.43 -19.41
N VAL A 265 -14.93 14.77 -18.14
CA VAL A 265 -14.80 16.14 -17.63
C VAL A 265 -13.59 16.21 -16.73
N GLY A 266 -12.93 17.37 -16.68
CA GLY A 266 -11.75 17.48 -15.86
C GLY A 266 -11.14 18.85 -15.83
N ALA A 267 -10.13 18.97 -14.99
CA ALA A 267 -9.30 20.16 -14.87
C ALA A 267 -7.83 19.76 -14.85
N VAL A 268 -7.01 20.51 -15.57
CA VAL A 268 -5.55 20.34 -15.60
C VAL A 268 -4.85 21.56 -15.00
N SER A 269 -3.76 21.30 -14.31
CA SER A 269 -2.86 22.29 -13.73
C SER A 269 -1.62 22.46 -14.62
N ASP A 270 -1.15 23.69 -14.71
CA ASP A 270 0.05 24.07 -15.44
C ASP A 270 1.25 24.32 -14.51
N ASN A 271 2.40 24.58 -15.12
CA ASN A 271 3.57 25.09 -14.43
C ASN A 271 3.92 26.50 -14.97
N PHE A 272 4.93 27.14 -14.36
CA PHE A 272 5.29 28.52 -14.73
C PHE A 272 5.73 28.64 -16.20
N ASP A 273 6.38 27.60 -16.70
CA ASP A 273 7.01 27.56 -18.03
C ASP A 273 6.04 27.09 -19.13
N GLU A 274 4.99 26.34 -18.77
CA GLU A 274 4.04 25.67 -19.67
C GLU A 274 2.59 26.01 -19.29
N ARG A 275 2.19 27.27 -19.51
CA ARG A 275 0.82 27.74 -19.19
C ARG A 275 -0.22 27.13 -20.11
N ILE A 276 -1.35 26.73 -19.54
CA ILE A 276 -2.48 26.14 -20.27
C ILE A 276 -3.61 27.16 -20.31
N GLU A 277 -4.05 27.55 -21.51
CA GLU A 277 -5.17 28.48 -21.71
C GLU A 277 -6.49 27.88 -21.27
N GLN A 278 -6.79 26.66 -21.73
CA GLN A 278 -8.01 25.94 -21.39
C GLN A 278 -7.74 24.86 -20.34
N LYS A 279 -7.91 25.22 -19.06
CA LYS A 279 -7.66 24.30 -17.94
C LYS A 279 -8.80 23.31 -17.71
N ILE A 280 -10.04 23.69 -18.00
CA ILE A 280 -11.23 22.86 -17.78
C ILE A 280 -11.72 22.31 -19.13
N PHE A 281 -12.02 21.02 -19.18
CA PHE A 281 -12.49 20.37 -20.37
C PHE A 281 -13.72 19.50 -20.11
N HIS A 282 -14.50 19.32 -21.18
CA HIS A 282 -15.56 18.33 -21.32
C HIS A 282 -15.42 17.80 -22.75
N ALA A 283 -14.78 16.64 -22.90
CA ALA A 283 -14.30 16.15 -24.18
C ALA A 283 -14.35 14.63 -24.27
N GLU A 284 -14.37 14.12 -25.50
CA GLU A 284 -14.21 12.70 -25.79
C GLU A 284 -12.73 12.34 -25.79
N ILE A 285 -12.34 11.30 -25.04
CA ILE A 285 -11.01 10.72 -25.12
C ILE A 285 -11.00 9.73 -26.27
N VAL A 286 -10.39 10.13 -27.38
CA VAL A 286 -10.25 9.31 -28.59
C VAL A 286 -9.01 8.42 -28.48
N VAL A 287 -9.21 7.10 -28.49
CA VAL A 287 -8.13 6.11 -28.50
C VAL A 287 -7.88 5.62 -29.92
N ASP A 288 -6.64 5.76 -30.39
CA ASP A 288 -6.22 5.28 -31.71
C ASP A 288 -6.04 3.75 -31.68
N ASN A 289 -7.14 3.05 -31.95
CA ASN A 289 -7.21 1.59 -31.86
C ASN A 289 -6.19 0.88 -32.78
N ASP A 290 -5.86 1.46 -33.93
CA ASP A 290 -4.91 0.85 -34.87
C ASP A 290 -3.47 0.95 -34.36
N LYS A 291 -3.10 2.10 -33.76
CA LYS A 291 -1.82 2.22 -33.06
C LYS A 291 -1.72 1.27 -31.87
N VAL A 292 -2.77 1.17 -31.05
CA VAL A 292 -2.80 0.27 -29.89
C VAL A 292 -2.65 -1.18 -30.33
N LYS A 293 -3.33 -1.60 -31.40
CA LYS A 293 -3.16 -2.95 -31.97
C LYS A 293 -1.74 -3.19 -32.48
N ALA A 294 -1.17 -2.22 -33.20
CA ALA A 294 0.19 -2.33 -33.73
C ALA A 294 1.24 -2.40 -32.62
N GLU A 295 1.04 -1.68 -31.52
CA GLU A 295 1.87 -1.74 -30.32
C GLU A 295 1.72 -3.08 -29.60
N THR A 296 0.47 -3.52 -29.35
CA THR A 296 0.16 -4.77 -28.68
C THR A 296 0.71 -5.99 -29.43
N ALA A 297 0.68 -5.95 -30.77
CA ALA A 297 1.26 -6.99 -31.61
C ALA A 297 2.80 -7.12 -31.49
N ARG A 298 3.48 -6.12 -30.92
CA ARG A 298 4.93 -6.12 -30.67
C ARG A 298 5.29 -6.49 -29.24
N TYR A 299 4.31 -6.74 -28.37
CA TYR A 299 4.60 -7.15 -27.01
C TYR A 299 5.32 -8.48 -27.01
N ALA A 300 6.44 -8.51 -26.28
CA ALA A 300 7.15 -9.74 -25.99
C ALA A 300 6.55 -10.38 -24.75
N ASP A 301 6.56 -11.71 -24.70
CA ASP A 301 6.18 -12.43 -23.50
C ASP A 301 7.08 -12.05 -22.32
N ILE A 302 6.48 -11.97 -21.13
CA ILE A 302 7.23 -11.72 -19.91
C ILE A 302 8.19 -12.89 -19.71
N PRO A 303 9.51 -12.65 -19.54
CA PRO A 303 10.47 -13.71 -19.36
C PRO A 303 10.13 -14.52 -18.10
N VAL A 304 10.11 -15.84 -18.24
CA VAL A 304 9.87 -16.75 -17.12
C VAL A 304 11.11 -16.78 -16.23
N ILE A 305 11.05 -16.10 -15.09
CA ILE A 305 12.18 -15.99 -14.14
C ILE A 305 12.39 -17.32 -13.40
N ASN A 306 11.30 -17.99 -13.01
CA ASN A 306 11.36 -19.29 -12.38
C ASN A 306 10.34 -20.23 -13.03
N PRO A 307 10.80 -21.16 -13.89
CA PRO A 307 9.89 -22.06 -14.60
C PRO A 307 9.26 -23.12 -13.68
N PHE A 308 9.77 -23.28 -12.45
CA PHE A 308 9.39 -24.36 -11.55
C PHE A 308 9.41 -25.75 -12.22
N ILE A 309 10.33 -25.94 -13.16
CA ILE A 309 10.53 -27.21 -13.85
C ILE A 309 11.81 -27.85 -13.31
N ASP A 310 11.69 -29.10 -12.87
CA ASP A 310 12.85 -29.92 -12.55
C ASP A 310 13.64 -30.20 -13.83
N LYS A 311 14.93 -29.86 -13.83
CA LYS A 311 15.78 -30.00 -15.03
C LYS A 311 16.07 -31.46 -15.40
N ALA A 312 15.93 -32.40 -14.46
CA ALA A 312 16.19 -33.81 -14.68
C ALA A 312 14.92 -34.58 -15.11
N THR A 313 13.76 -34.24 -14.54
CA THR A 313 12.49 -34.95 -14.85
C THR A 313 11.59 -34.21 -15.82
N GLY A 314 11.76 -32.91 -16.00
CA GLY A 314 10.86 -32.06 -16.80
C GLY A 314 9.52 -31.76 -16.13
N GLU A 315 9.31 -32.20 -14.88
CA GLU A 315 8.05 -32.03 -14.17
C GLU A 315 7.94 -30.67 -13.46
N CYS A 316 6.69 -30.18 -13.33
CA CYS A 316 6.40 -28.98 -12.55
C CYS A 316 6.52 -29.29 -11.05
N VAL A 317 7.53 -28.71 -10.40
CA VAL A 317 7.82 -28.87 -8.97
C VAL A 317 7.32 -27.70 -8.12
N MET A 318 6.54 -26.78 -8.70
CA MET A 318 6.11 -25.54 -8.03
C MET A 318 5.52 -25.77 -6.63
N GLN A 319 4.53 -26.67 -6.53
CA GLN A 319 3.87 -26.95 -5.25
C GLN A 319 4.87 -27.51 -4.22
N ARG A 320 5.73 -28.43 -4.63
CA ARG A 320 6.73 -29.05 -3.77
C ARG A 320 7.75 -28.01 -3.30
N THR A 321 8.31 -27.20 -4.20
CA THR A 321 9.29 -26.17 -3.86
C THR A 321 8.73 -25.13 -2.89
N ILE A 322 7.50 -24.67 -3.12
CA ILE A 322 6.82 -23.72 -2.23
C ILE A 322 6.57 -24.34 -0.85
N GLN A 323 6.14 -25.61 -0.81
CA GLN A 323 5.91 -26.34 0.43
C GLN A 323 7.21 -26.62 1.21
N ASP A 324 8.27 -27.01 0.51
CA ASP A 324 9.59 -27.28 1.11
C ASP A 324 10.19 -26.02 1.74
N ASN A 325 10.02 -24.84 1.11
CA ASN A 325 10.40 -23.56 1.71
C ASN A 325 9.60 -23.27 2.98
N TYR A 326 8.28 -23.48 2.94
CA TYR A 326 7.40 -23.29 4.09
C TYR A 326 7.80 -24.16 5.29
N ASP A 327 8.00 -25.46 5.05
CA ASP A 327 8.43 -26.39 6.09
C ASP A 327 9.90 -26.18 6.52
N GLY A 328 10.73 -25.69 5.60
CA GLY A 328 12.10 -25.24 5.85
C GLY A 328 12.14 -24.12 6.89
N ILE A 329 11.38 -23.04 6.69
CA ILE A 329 11.31 -21.89 7.60
C ILE A 329 10.86 -22.33 9.00
N LYS A 330 9.84 -23.19 9.09
CA LYS A 330 9.39 -23.74 10.37
C LYS A 330 10.47 -24.53 11.10
N ARG A 331 11.23 -25.36 10.36
CA ARG A 331 12.36 -26.11 10.93
C ARG A 331 13.49 -25.19 11.35
N GLN A 332 13.79 -24.15 10.57
CA GLN A 332 14.80 -23.14 10.89
C GLN A 332 14.45 -22.43 12.20
N VAL A 333 13.22 -21.94 12.37
CA VAL A 333 12.81 -21.28 13.64
C VAL A 333 12.87 -22.22 14.84
N LYS A 334 12.43 -23.48 14.70
CA LYS A 334 12.58 -24.48 15.78
C LYS A 334 14.04 -24.68 16.16
N LYS A 335 14.93 -24.71 15.18
CA LYS A 335 16.38 -24.83 15.40
C LYS A 335 16.95 -23.59 16.08
N ILE A 336 16.57 -22.38 15.66
CA ILE A 336 16.98 -21.11 16.30
C ILE A 336 16.64 -21.13 17.79
N VAL A 337 15.40 -21.49 18.13
CA VAL A 337 14.96 -21.57 19.53
C VAL A 337 15.75 -22.61 20.32
N PHE A 338 15.95 -23.80 19.74
CA PHE A 338 16.71 -24.86 20.40
C PHE A 338 18.17 -24.46 20.66
N ASP A 339 18.83 -23.91 19.64
CA ASP A 339 20.25 -23.50 19.71
C ASP A 339 20.43 -22.36 20.73
N GLU A 340 19.52 -21.39 20.78
CA GLU A 340 19.58 -20.27 21.73
C GLU A 340 19.27 -20.70 23.17
N ILE A 341 18.28 -21.56 23.40
CA ILE A 341 18.03 -22.13 24.73
C ILE A 341 19.26 -22.91 25.22
N LYS A 342 19.90 -23.68 24.34
CA LYS A 342 21.12 -24.41 24.67
C LYS A 342 22.28 -23.46 24.99
N ARG A 343 22.44 -22.37 24.24
CA ARG A 343 23.43 -21.30 24.52
C ARG A 343 23.21 -20.69 25.90
N ILE A 344 21.98 -20.29 26.21
CA ILE A 344 21.59 -19.69 27.50
C ILE A 344 21.81 -20.67 28.65
N ALA A 345 21.49 -21.95 28.46
CA ALA A 345 21.70 -22.98 29.48
C ALA A 345 23.19 -23.25 29.79
N ALA A 346 24.06 -23.07 28.79
CA ALA A 346 25.51 -23.27 28.90
C ALA A 346 26.21 -22.05 29.51
N ASP A 347 25.65 -20.85 29.40
CA ASP A 347 26.21 -19.62 29.94
C ASP A 347 25.82 -19.42 31.43
N PRO A 348 26.78 -19.43 32.37
CA PRO A 348 26.51 -19.23 33.79
C PRO A 348 25.80 -17.91 34.12
N LEU A 349 26.04 -16.85 33.34
CA LEU A 349 25.45 -15.53 33.55
C LEU A 349 23.99 -15.48 33.09
N LEU A 350 23.61 -16.26 32.07
CA LEU A 350 22.28 -16.22 31.46
C LEU A 350 21.37 -17.35 31.92
N LYS A 351 21.90 -18.41 32.53
CA LYS A 351 21.14 -19.59 32.96
C LYS A 351 19.93 -19.28 33.85
N HIS A 352 19.99 -18.18 34.61
CA HIS A 352 18.90 -17.73 35.48
C HIS A 352 17.64 -17.30 34.71
N LEU A 353 17.75 -16.97 33.41
CA LEU A 353 16.64 -16.59 32.54
C LEU A 353 15.74 -17.78 32.18
N LEU A 354 16.28 -19.00 32.21
CA LEU A 354 15.50 -20.22 31.99
C LEU A 354 14.79 -20.56 33.31
N LYS A 355 13.45 -20.46 33.32
CA LYS A 355 12.66 -20.98 34.45
C LYS A 355 12.99 -22.47 34.60
N ARG A 356 13.37 -22.90 35.81
CA ARG A 356 13.36 -24.32 36.17
C ARG A 356 11.90 -24.79 36.02
N ARG A 357 11.65 -25.65 35.04
CA ARG A 357 10.37 -26.33 34.88
C ARG A 357 9.99 -27.12 36.12
#